data_AF-A0A813D8Y3-F1
#
_entry.id   AF-A0A813D8Y3-F1
#
_cell.length_a   1.000
_cell.length_b   1.000
_cell.length_c   1.000
_cell.angle_alpha   90.00
_cell.angle_beta   90.00
_cell.angle_gamma   90.00
#
_symmetry.space_group_name_H-M   'P 1'
#
loop_
_entity.id
_entity.type
_entity.pdbx_description
1 polymer ?
#
loop_
_entity_poly.entity_id
_entity_poly.type
_entity_poly.pdbx_seq_one_letter_code
_entity_poly.pdbx_strand_id
1 'polypeptide(L)' 'MHQIRVHLSSIGRPLVGDRTYGAKDGSALQCCTRLFLHCRRVEVRDLSGEVLVAEAALPP' A
#
# COMPACT_ATOMS: atom_id res chain seq x y z
N MET A 1 -8.61 -6.96 8.50
CA MET A 1 -7.52 -7.47 7.62
C MET A 1 -6.82 -6.28 6.96
N HIS A 2 -5.61 -5.89 7.42
CA HIS A 2 -4.84 -4.74 6.90
C HIS A 2 -3.32 -5.02 6.99
N GLN A 3 -2.86 -6.21 6.58
CA GLN A 3 -1.53 -6.76 6.88
C GLN A 3 -0.38 -5.75 6.68
N ILE A 4 -0.21 -5.19 5.48
CA ILE A 4 0.88 -4.24 5.17
C ILE A 4 0.82 -3.01 6.08
N ARG A 5 -0.37 -2.42 6.25
CA ARG A 5 -0.60 -1.20 7.04
C ARG A 5 -0.28 -1.43 8.52
N VAL A 6 -0.75 -2.54 9.08
CA VAL A 6 -0.54 -2.91 10.49
C VAL A 6 0.93 -3.20 10.74
N HIS A 7 1.59 -3.97 9.87
CA HIS A 7 3.01 -4.29 10.06
C HIS A 7 3.88 -3.04 10.02
N LEU A 8 3.68 -2.16 9.03
CA LEU A 8 4.43 -0.90 8.94
C LEU A 8 4.18 0.01 10.14
N SER A 9 2.94 0.10 10.63
CA SER A 9 2.62 0.83 11.86
C SER A 9 3.29 0.21 13.10
N SER A 10 3.31 -1.12 13.20
CA SER A 10 3.90 -1.84 14.36
C SER A 10 5.40 -1.63 14.53
N ILE A 11 6.12 -1.29 13.45
CA ILE A 11 7.55 -0.93 13.48
C ILE A 11 7.79 0.58 13.59
N GLY A 12 6.75 1.37 13.92
CA GLY A 12 6.83 2.82 14.07
C GLY A 12 6.96 3.59 12.75
N ARG A 13 6.64 2.97 11.60
CA ARG A 13 6.72 3.60 10.27
C ARG A 13 5.43 3.43 9.49
N PRO A 14 4.30 4.01 9.95
CA PRO A 14 3.03 3.87 9.27
C PRO A 14 3.04 4.50 7.87
N LEU A 15 2.11 4.06 7.02
CA LEU A 15 1.96 4.58 5.66
C LEU A 15 1.44 6.03 5.65
N VAL A 16 1.94 6.81 4.69
CA VAL A 16 1.45 8.18 4.43
C VAL A 16 -0.02 8.13 4.02
N GLY A 17 -0.81 9.04 4.58
CA GLY A 17 -2.26 9.11 4.32
C GLY A 17 -3.08 8.01 5.00
N ASP A 18 -2.48 7.14 5.82
CA ASP A 18 -3.21 6.13 6.58
C ASP A 18 -3.93 6.74 7.79
N ARG A 19 -5.24 6.99 7.65
CA ARG A 19 -6.07 7.59 8.70
C ARG A 19 -6.38 6.65 9.87
N THR A 20 -6.10 5.35 9.75
CA THR A 20 -6.40 4.36 10.80
C THR A 20 -5.18 4.05 11.66
N TYR A 21 -4.03 3.85 11.04
CA TYR A 21 -2.79 3.42 11.72
C TYR A 21 -1.66 4.45 11.66
N GLY A 22 -1.86 5.57 10.96
CA GLY A 22 -0.92 6.69 10.89
C GLY A 22 -0.95 7.58 12.13
N ALA A 23 0.04 8.49 12.19
CA ALA A 23 0.22 9.43 13.27
C ALA A 23 -1.01 10.34 13.45
N LYS A 24 -1.51 10.48 14.68
CA LYS A 24 -2.66 11.35 15.03
C LYS A 24 -2.25 12.82 15.15
N ASP A 25 -0.95 13.07 15.20
CA ASP A 25 -0.26 14.30 15.54
C ASP A 25 -0.26 15.33 14.41
N GLY A 26 -1.23 15.25 13.49
CA GLY A 26 -1.54 16.33 12.54
C GLY A 26 -0.50 16.55 11.44
N SER A 27 0.64 15.85 11.46
CA SER A 27 1.64 15.86 10.38
C SER A 27 1.22 15.00 9.19
N ALA A 28 -0.09 14.77 9.01
CA ALA A 28 -0.61 14.24 7.77
C ALA A 28 -0.21 15.25 6.69
N LEU A 29 0.81 14.88 5.91
CA LEU A 29 1.27 15.63 4.76
C LEU A 29 0.06 16.02 3.93
N GLN A 30 -0.32 17.31 3.96
CA GLN A 30 -1.49 17.81 3.24
C GLN A 30 -1.40 17.56 1.73
N CYS A 31 -0.19 17.30 1.22
CA CYS A 31 0.05 16.91 -0.16
C CYS A 31 -0.46 15.51 -0.52
N CYS A 32 -0.85 14.66 0.44
CA CYS A 32 -1.32 13.30 0.17
C CYS A 32 -2.68 13.04 0.80
N THR A 33 -3.72 13.13 -0.03
CA THR A 33 -5.13 12.97 0.39
C THR A 33 -5.58 11.51 0.47
N ARG A 34 -4.78 10.58 -0.06
CA ARG A 34 -5.06 9.14 -0.17
C ARG A 34 -4.02 8.31 0.57
N LEU A 35 -4.36 7.05 0.85
CA LEU A 35 -3.39 6.07 1.34
C LEU A 35 -2.31 5.85 0.28
N PHE A 36 -1.05 6.06 0.65
CA PHE A 36 0.11 5.82 -0.22
C PHE A 36 0.47 4.32 -0.24
N LEU A 37 -0.47 3.51 -0.71
CA LEU A 37 -0.33 2.07 -0.91
C LEU A 37 -0.89 1.72 -2.29
N HIS A 38 -0.04 1.14 -3.14
CA HIS A 38 -0.39 0.80 -4.53
C HIS A 38 0.11 -0.60 -4.87
N CYS A 39 -0.77 -1.41 -5.47
CA CYS A 39 -0.38 -2.71 -6.01
C CYS A 39 0.25 -2.50 -7.39
N ARG A 40 1.58 -2.36 -7.42
CA ARG A 40 2.33 -2.07 -8.65
C ARG A 40 2.42 -3.26 -9.60
N ARG A 41 2.50 -4.49 -9.07
CA ARG A 41 2.72 -5.70 -9.86
C ARG A 41 1.99 -6.87 -9.21
N VAL A 42 1.36 -7.69 -10.05
CA VAL A 42 0.80 -8.99 -9.70
C VAL A 42 1.43 -10.02 -10.63
N GLU A 43 1.90 -11.11 -10.06
CA GLU A 43 2.40 -12.26 -10.79
C GLU A 43 1.70 -13.50 -10.24
N VAL A 44 1.08 -14.27 -11.13
CA VAL A 44 0.40 -15.52 -10.77
C VAL A 44 0.71 -16.58 -11.80
N ARG A 45 0.73 -17.84 -11.35
CA ARG A 45 0.77 -19.00 -12.24
C ARG A 45 -0.64 -19.50 -12.46
N ASP A 46 -1.05 -19.68 -13.70
CA ASP A 46 -2.36 -20.24 -14.02
C ASP A 46 -2.38 -21.77 -13.90
N LEU A 47 -3.54 -22.38 -14.18
CA LEU A 47 -3.74 -23.82 -14.08
C LEU A 47 -2.98 -24.61 -15.16
N SER A 48 -2.59 -23.95 -16.26
CA SER A 48 -1.74 -24.55 -17.30
C SER A 48 -0.26 -24.48 -16.96
N GLY A 49 0.10 -23.74 -15.91
CA GLY A 49 1.47 -23.52 -15.49
C GLY A 49 2.09 -22.27 -16.09
N GLU A 50 1.37 -21.50 -16.90
CA GLU A 50 1.86 -20.27 -17.51
C GLU A 50 1.89 -19.12 -16.49
N VAL A 51 2.87 -18.23 -16.64
CA VAL A 51 3.05 -17.08 -15.74
C VAL A 51 2.35 -15.86 -16.33
N LEU A 52 1.37 -15.35 -15.60
CA LEU A 52 0.67 -14.11 -15.90
C LEU A 52 1.26 -12.98 -15.06
N VAL A 53 1.71 -11.92 -15.71
CA VAL A 53 2.24 -10.71 -15.07
C VAL A 53 1.38 -9.53 -15.47
N ALA A 54 0.90 -8.78 -14.47
CA ALA A 54 0.22 -7.52 -14.67
C ALA A 54 0.93 -6.42 -13.88
N GLU A 55 1.10 -5.25 -14.51
CA GLU A 55 1.70 -4.07 -13.88
C GLU A 55 0.78 -2.86 -14.00
N ALA A 56 0.79 -1.99 -12.99
CA ALA A 56 0.02 -0.76 -12.97
C ALA A 56 0.94 0.41 -12.59
N ALA A 57 1.09 1.40 -13.49
CA ALA A 57 1.83 2.62 -13.19
C ALA A 57 1.33 3.30 -11.91
N LEU A 58 2.19 4.10 -11.28
CA LEU A 58 1.77 4.86 -10.11
C LEU A 58 0.61 5.79 -10.50
N PRO A 59 -0.44 5.88 -9.67
CA PRO A 59 -1.51 6.83 -9.89
C PRO A 59 -1.00 8.27 -9.69
N PRO A 60 -1.63 9.27 -10.33
CA PRO A 60 -1.32 10.68 -10.12
C PRO A 60 -1.61 11.14 -8.69
#